data_AF-A0A2N1UEV7-F1
#
_entry.id   AF-A0A2N1UEV7-F1
#
_cell.length_a   1.000
_cell.length_b   1.000
_cell.length_c   1.000
_cell.angle_alpha   90.00
_cell.angle_beta   90.00
_cell.angle_gamma   90.00
#
_symmetry.space_group_name_H-M   'P 1'
#
loop_
_entity.id
_entity.type
_entity.pdbx_description
1 polymer ?
#
loop_
_entity_poly.entity_id
_entity_poly.type
_entity_poly.pdbx_seq_one_letter_code
_entity_poly.pdbx_strand_id
1 'polypeptide(L)'
;MNNTFKKASLAILLVVLAACVAGADNVSKEEFSRLLLVEKTLHQQIDEMESELKTSKQLEAYKKSYLAAVPKGAPRPLSDAQIAKTLATARYVIMGDEHTTSQAQANTVSVLRMMRASKEPLTLVIEWVDISFQKQIDEFLAGRIPLKNLRGKISFDKLWGFSWASYSKILSAAKQLKTPILLVERLKASHSLASRDTFITKTIADHAKTNPGMRYLVVYGDYHVLGDDHLSQKLAKSGLKPQIILIGEAREIYWKLLGKLKDPAKIGFAELAGGIYYVRNGTPLERSMAYRDYLMKMLDYSKSDFEEWVGPADIAPKTSGRNNFEALHNR
;
A
#
# COMPACT_ATOMS: atom_id res chain seq x y z
N MET A 1 64.60 14.39 -26.15
CA MET A 1 65.02 13.01 -26.40
C MET A 1 64.53 12.14 -25.24
N ASN A 2 63.92 10.99 -25.55
CA ASN A 2 63.42 9.91 -24.66
C ASN A 2 62.25 10.32 -23.74
N ASN A 3 60.97 9.95 -23.96
CA ASN A 3 60.35 8.71 -24.44
C ASN A 3 60.57 7.51 -23.52
N THR A 4 59.73 7.34 -22.48
CA THR A 4 59.30 6.00 -22.03
C THR A 4 58.00 6.03 -21.23
N PHE A 5 56.96 5.48 -21.85
CA PHE A 5 55.79 4.78 -21.31
C PHE A 5 55.68 4.62 -19.78
N LYS A 6 54.52 5.02 -19.23
CA LYS A 6 53.72 4.17 -18.34
C LYS A 6 52.23 4.52 -18.50
N LYS A 7 51.51 3.66 -19.23
CA LYS A 7 50.05 3.62 -19.26
C LYS A 7 49.58 3.16 -17.87
N ALA A 8 48.95 4.04 -17.10
CA ALA A 8 48.21 3.64 -15.91
C ALA A 8 46.77 3.33 -16.33
N SER A 9 46.47 2.04 -16.45
CA SER A 9 45.11 1.53 -16.65
C SER A 9 44.28 1.85 -15.42
N LEU A 10 43.24 2.67 -15.59
CA LEU A 10 42.25 2.95 -14.55
C LEU A 10 41.34 1.72 -14.40
N ALA A 11 41.69 0.83 -13.47
CA ALA A 11 40.84 -0.30 -13.11
C ALA A 11 39.63 0.24 -12.33
N ILE A 12 38.46 0.21 -12.97
CA ILE A 12 37.16 0.47 -12.33
C ILE A 12 36.88 -0.72 -11.39
N LEU A 13 37.05 -0.49 -10.08
CA LEU A 13 36.67 -1.44 -9.06
C LEU A 13 35.13 -1.40 -8.90
N LEU A 14 34.45 -2.21 -9.71
CA LEU A 14 33.02 -2.49 -9.57
C LEU A 14 32.86 -3.44 -8.37
N VAL A 15 32.68 -2.87 -7.18
CA VAL A 15 32.25 -3.64 -6.00
C VAL A 15 30.78 -3.99 -6.21
N VAL A 16 30.54 -5.14 -6.84
CA VAL A 16 29.24 -5.81 -6.76
C VAL A 16 29.15 -6.40 -5.37
N LEU A 17 28.44 -5.71 -4.47
CA LEU A 17 27.87 -6.34 -3.28
C LEU A 17 26.86 -7.38 -3.79
N ALA A 18 27.34 -8.61 -3.98
CA ALA A 18 26.47 -9.77 -4.01
C ALA A 18 25.88 -9.90 -2.60
N ALA A 19 24.71 -9.29 -2.39
CA ALA A 19 23.87 -9.66 -1.26
C ALA A 19 23.64 -11.17 -1.38
N CYS A 20 24.05 -11.92 -0.36
CA CYS A 20 23.71 -13.31 -0.20
C CYS A 20 22.19 -13.44 -0.32
N VAL A 21 21.71 -13.92 -1.46
CA VAL A 21 20.34 -14.42 -1.57
C VAL A 21 20.33 -15.71 -0.78
N ALA A 22 19.99 -15.61 0.50
CA ALA A 22 19.59 -16.77 1.30
C ALA A 22 18.53 -17.52 0.49
N GLY A 23 18.70 -18.84 0.38
CA GLY A 23 17.86 -19.69 -0.46
C GLY A 23 16.38 -19.43 -0.19
N ALA A 24 15.60 -19.26 -1.25
CA ALA A 24 14.16 -19.08 -1.14
C ALA A 24 13.54 -20.38 -0.60
N ASP A 25 13.18 -20.37 0.68
CA ASP A 25 12.49 -21.49 1.31
C ASP A 25 11.06 -21.56 0.79
N ASN A 26 10.74 -22.63 0.06
CA ASN A 26 9.38 -22.90 -0.36
C ASN A 26 8.51 -23.21 0.88
N VAL A 27 7.39 -22.51 1.03
CA VAL A 27 6.37 -22.79 2.05
C VAL A 27 5.78 -24.18 1.81
N SER A 28 5.93 -25.06 2.80
CA SER A 28 5.36 -26.42 2.76
C SER A 28 3.84 -26.38 2.92
N LYS A 29 3.17 -27.52 2.69
CA LYS A 29 1.72 -27.61 2.90
C LYS A 29 1.37 -27.44 4.39
N GLU A 30 2.17 -28.03 5.26
CA GLU A 30 2.02 -27.97 6.72
C GLU A 30 2.21 -26.52 7.20
N GLU A 31 3.22 -25.82 6.67
CA GLU A 31 3.44 -24.42 7.01
C GLU A 31 2.33 -23.51 6.48
N PHE A 32 1.83 -23.77 5.26
CA PHE A 32 0.67 -23.06 4.73
C PHE A 32 -0.56 -23.23 5.64
N SER A 33 -0.85 -24.46 6.08
CA SER A 33 -1.93 -24.75 7.02
C SER A 33 -1.72 -24.08 8.38
N ARG A 34 -0.49 -24.05 8.89
CA ARG A 34 -0.14 -23.35 10.14
C ARG A 34 -0.43 -21.85 10.02
N LEU A 35 -0.01 -21.21 8.94
CA LEU A 35 -0.24 -19.78 8.72
C LEU A 35 -1.73 -19.43 8.66
N LEU A 36 -2.58 -20.29 8.08
CA LEU A 36 -4.04 -20.13 8.11
C LEU A 36 -4.62 -20.24 9.54
N LEU A 37 -4.06 -21.10 10.38
CA LEU A 37 -4.48 -21.21 11.78
C LEU A 37 -4.10 -19.94 12.56
N VAL A 38 -2.87 -19.43 12.37
CA VAL A 38 -2.43 -18.16 12.97
C VAL A 38 -3.34 -17.01 12.54
N GLU A 39 -3.76 -16.97 11.27
CA GLU A 39 -4.71 -15.98 10.77
C GLU A 39 -6.05 -16.05 11.50
N LYS A 40 -6.53 -17.27 11.76
CA LYS A 40 -7.77 -17.47 12.51
C LYS A 40 -7.66 -16.91 13.94
N THR A 41 -6.57 -17.20 14.65
CA THR A 41 -6.34 -16.66 16.00
C THR A 41 -6.25 -15.13 15.99
N LEU A 42 -5.56 -14.53 15.01
CA LEU A 42 -5.51 -13.07 14.86
C LEU A 42 -6.90 -12.46 14.66
N HIS A 43 -7.73 -13.06 13.82
CA HIS A 43 -9.10 -12.56 13.62
C HIS A 43 -9.95 -12.70 14.88
N GLN A 44 -9.78 -13.75 15.67
CA GLN A 44 -10.49 -13.86 16.96
C GLN A 44 -10.12 -12.71 17.91
N GLN A 45 -8.83 -12.38 18.03
CA GLN A 45 -8.36 -11.24 18.83
C GLN A 45 -8.92 -9.90 18.32
N ILE A 46 -9.02 -9.74 16.99
CA ILE A 46 -9.58 -8.53 16.36
C ILE A 46 -11.09 -8.45 16.60
N ASP A 47 -11.82 -9.55 16.38
CA ASP A 47 -13.28 -9.61 16.51
C ASP A 47 -13.71 -9.31 17.96
N GLU A 48 -12.94 -9.76 18.95
CA GLU A 48 -13.15 -9.44 20.36
C GLU A 48 -13.11 -7.93 20.60
N MET A 49 -12.07 -7.25 20.13
CA MET A 49 -11.95 -5.78 20.25
C MET A 49 -12.98 -5.03 19.39
N GLU A 50 -13.26 -5.47 18.17
CA GLU A 50 -14.26 -4.84 17.31
C GLU A 50 -15.67 -4.95 17.92
N SER A 51 -15.94 -5.96 18.75
CA SER A 51 -17.22 -6.11 19.44
C SER A 51 -17.51 -4.98 20.45
N GLU A 52 -16.48 -4.30 20.94
CA GLU A 52 -16.61 -3.13 21.82
C GLU A 52 -16.89 -1.84 21.04
N LEU A 53 -16.62 -1.83 19.73
CA LEU A 53 -16.80 -0.66 18.89
C LEU A 53 -18.24 -0.51 18.43
N LYS A 54 -18.69 0.75 18.36
CA LYS A 54 -19.98 1.07 17.76
C LYS A 54 -19.96 0.74 16.26
N THR A 55 -20.79 -0.21 15.85
CA THR A 55 -20.91 -0.62 14.45
C THR A 55 -21.35 0.54 13.54
N SER A 56 -20.66 0.71 12.41
CA SER A 56 -21.06 1.64 11.35
C SER A 56 -21.74 0.89 10.20
N LYS A 57 -23.07 1.01 10.10
CA LYS A 57 -23.84 0.40 8.98
C LYS A 57 -23.32 0.83 7.61
N GLN A 58 -22.82 2.06 7.49
CA GLN A 58 -22.28 2.57 6.24
C GLN A 58 -20.95 1.88 5.90
N LEU A 59 -20.06 1.72 6.88
CA LEU A 59 -18.79 1.03 6.68
C LEU A 59 -19.01 -0.44 6.32
N GLU A 60 -19.94 -1.12 6.99
CA GLU A 60 -20.30 -2.51 6.67
C GLU A 60 -20.85 -2.65 5.25
N ALA A 61 -21.70 -1.71 4.82
CA ALA A 61 -22.21 -1.68 3.45
C ALA A 61 -21.07 -1.51 2.42
N TYR A 62 -20.14 -0.60 2.69
CA TYR A 62 -18.96 -0.38 1.85
C TYR A 62 -18.06 -1.62 1.80
N LYS A 63 -17.71 -2.19 2.95
CA LYS A 63 -16.91 -3.42 3.05
C LYS A 63 -17.57 -4.57 2.28
N LYS A 64 -18.87 -4.79 2.45
CA LYS A 64 -19.62 -5.81 1.71
C LYS A 64 -19.61 -5.58 0.20
N SER A 65 -19.88 -4.35 -0.24
CA SER A 65 -19.88 -3.96 -1.66
C SER A 65 -18.49 -4.16 -2.30
N TYR A 66 -17.45 -3.71 -1.59
CA TYR A 66 -16.06 -3.90 -1.98
C TYR A 66 -15.70 -5.39 -2.15
N LEU A 67 -15.96 -6.22 -1.13
CA LEU A 67 -15.64 -7.65 -1.17
C LEU A 67 -16.41 -8.39 -2.27
N ALA A 68 -17.65 -7.99 -2.55
CA ALA A 68 -18.44 -8.54 -3.64
C ALA A 68 -17.87 -8.19 -5.03
N ALA A 69 -17.22 -7.03 -5.16
CA ALA A 69 -16.63 -6.55 -6.40
C ALA A 69 -15.21 -7.06 -6.65
N VAL A 70 -14.51 -7.61 -5.65
CA VAL A 70 -13.20 -8.25 -5.84
C VAL A 70 -13.31 -9.42 -6.84
N PRO A 71 -12.54 -9.44 -7.95
CA PRO A 71 -12.62 -10.53 -8.91
C PRO A 71 -12.27 -11.88 -8.30
N LYS A 72 -13.14 -12.88 -8.50
CA LYS A 72 -12.99 -14.23 -7.90
C LYS A 72 -12.07 -15.17 -8.69
N GLY A 73 -11.67 -14.78 -9.90
CA GLY A 73 -10.82 -15.55 -10.80
C GLY A 73 -9.44 -15.90 -10.21
N ALA A 74 -8.68 -16.73 -10.93
CA ALA A 74 -7.32 -17.06 -10.54
C ALA A 74 -6.39 -15.86 -10.79
N PRO A 75 -5.68 -15.34 -9.76
CA PRO A 75 -4.77 -14.21 -9.96
C PRO A 75 -3.56 -14.61 -10.79
N ARG A 76 -3.15 -13.72 -11.69
CA ARG A 76 -1.94 -13.90 -12.51
C ARG A 76 -0.81 -13.06 -11.92
N PRO A 77 0.22 -13.65 -11.30
CA PRO A 77 1.31 -12.90 -10.69
C PRO A 77 2.03 -12.04 -11.74
N LEU A 78 2.46 -10.85 -11.32
CA LEU A 78 3.21 -9.90 -12.12
C LEU A 78 4.53 -9.54 -11.44
N SER A 79 5.57 -9.42 -12.24
CA SER A 79 6.80 -8.73 -11.85
C SER A 79 6.61 -7.21 -11.82
N ASP A 80 7.48 -6.52 -11.08
CA ASP A 80 7.54 -5.06 -11.03
C ASP A 80 7.67 -4.43 -12.42
N ALA A 81 8.46 -5.04 -13.32
CA ALA A 81 8.62 -4.56 -14.69
C ALA A 81 7.32 -4.64 -15.50
N GLN A 82 6.54 -5.71 -15.32
CA GLN A 82 5.25 -5.87 -16.02
C GLN A 82 4.23 -4.85 -15.55
N ILE A 83 4.06 -4.67 -14.23
CA ILE A 83 3.12 -3.67 -13.71
C ILE A 83 3.60 -2.25 -14.01
N ALA A 84 4.90 -1.98 -13.98
CA ALA A 84 5.46 -0.68 -14.35
C ALA A 84 5.13 -0.29 -15.80
N LYS A 85 5.18 -1.26 -16.74
CA LYS A 85 4.78 -1.01 -18.14
C LYS A 85 3.31 -0.62 -18.25
N THR A 86 2.43 -1.28 -17.49
CA THR A 86 0.99 -0.93 -17.43
C THR A 86 0.79 0.45 -16.81
N LEU A 87 1.43 0.72 -15.67
CA LEU A 87 1.29 1.98 -14.94
C LEU A 87 1.94 3.16 -15.66
N ALA A 88 2.94 2.95 -16.52
CA ALA A 88 3.59 4.03 -17.27
C ALA A 88 2.65 4.70 -18.29
N THR A 89 1.66 3.97 -18.82
CA THR A 89 0.69 4.47 -19.81
C THR A 89 -0.70 4.73 -19.23
N ALA A 90 -0.97 4.28 -18.00
CA ALA A 90 -2.26 4.45 -17.34
C ALA A 90 -2.60 5.92 -17.07
N ARG A 91 -3.76 6.40 -17.52
CA ARG A 91 -4.16 7.79 -17.32
C ARG A 91 -4.75 8.06 -15.94
N TYR A 92 -5.56 7.13 -15.44
CA TYR A 92 -6.19 7.20 -14.13
C TYR A 92 -5.89 5.91 -13.37
N VAL A 93 -5.17 6.03 -12.26
CA VAL A 93 -4.87 4.92 -11.36
C VAL A 93 -5.54 5.23 -10.02
N ILE A 94 -6.36 4.31 -9.52
CA ILE A 94 -6.97 4.38 -8.19
C ILE A 94 -6.35 3.27 -7.36
N MET A 95 -5.83 3.60 -6.19
CA MET A 95 -5.09 2.68 -5.33
C MET A 95 -5.65 2.73 -3.90
N GLY A 96 -5.99 1.55 -3.38
CA GLY A 96 -6.37 1.35 -2.00
C GLY A 96 -5.21 1.63 -1.04
N ASP A 97 -5.46 2.42 -0.02
CA ASP A 97 -4.55 2.66 1.10
C ASP A 97 -5.04 1.93 2.34
N GLU A 98 -4.19 1.06 2.86
CA GLU A 98 -4.36 0.45 4.18
C GLU A 98 -3.54 1.24 5.19
N HIS A 99 -4.23 2.00 6.03
CA HIS A 99 -3.57 3.03 6.84
C HIS A 99 -2.65 2.47 7.93
N THR A 100 -2.87 1.22 8.34
CA THR A 100 -2.13 0.57 9.44
C THR A 100 -0.80 -0.03 9.00
N THR A 101 -0.57 -0.24 7.70
CA THR A 101 0.64 -0.95 7.21
C THR A 101 1.59 -0.03 6.45
N SER A 102 2.84 0.09 6.93
CA SER A 102 3.85 0.91 6.26
C SER A 102 4.17 0.47 4.83
N GLN A 103 3.91 -0.81 4.51
CA GLN A 103 4.11 -1.36 3.17
C GLN A 103 3.06 -0.83 2.18
N ALA A 104 1.82 -0.53 2.59
CA ALA A 104 0.86 0.17 1.73
C ALA A 104 1.39 1.53 1.28
N GLN A 105 1.89 2.35 2.21
CA GLN A 105 2.46 3.65 1.87
C GLN A 105 3.78 3.54 1.07
N ALA A 106 4.57 2.49 1.30
CA ALA A 106 5.74 2.18 0.46
C ALA A 106 5.32 1.84 -0.98
N ASN A 107 4.25 1.06 -1.14
CA ASN A 107 3.69 0.74 -2.46
C ASN A 107 3.18 1.99 -3.17
N THR A 108 2.57 2.96 -2.46
CA THR A 108 2.22 4.25 -3.04
C THR A 108 3.43 4.96 -3.66
N VAL A 109 4.58 4.97 -2.95
CA VAL A 109 5.83 5.55 -3.48
C VAL A 109 6.31 4.80 -4.73
N SER A 110 6.26 3.47 -4.72
CA SER A 110 6.66 2.64 -5.87
C SER A 110 5.76 2.88 -7.09
N VAL A 111 4.44 2.87 -6.91
CA VAL A 111 3.45 3.14 -7.97
C VAL A 111 3.60 4.55 -8.51
N LEU A 112 3.81 5.55 -7.65
CA LEU A 112 4.08 6.92 -8.06
C LEU A 112 5.32 7.00 -8.96
N ARG A 113 6.42 6.34 -8.59
CA ARG A 113 7.65 6.27 -9.40
C ARG A 113 7.41 5.57 -10.74
N MET A 114 6.69 4.45 -10.75
CA MET A 114 6.35 3.71 -11.97
C MET A 114 5.53 4.58 -12.93
N MET A 115 4.54 5.31 -12.44
CA MET A 115 3.76 6.23 -13.27
C MET A 115 4.60 7.40 -13.79
N ARG A 116 5.50 7.96 -12.96
CA ARG A 116 6.44 9.04 -13.33
C ARG A 116 7.55 8.61 -14.29
N ALA A 117 7.68 7.33 -14.63
CA ALA A 117 8.58 6.88 -15.69
C ALA A 117 8.17 7.44 -17.06
N SER A 118 6.88 7.75 -17.26
CA SER A 118 6.42 8.53 -18.40
C SER A 118 6.65 10.03 -18.18
N LYS A 119 6.92 10.77 -19.26
CA LYS A 119 7.11 12.22 -19.25
C LYS A 119 5.80 13.00 -19.13
N GLU A 120 4.65 12.34 -19.27
CA GLU A 120 3.34 12.98 -19.15
C GLU A 120 3.13 13.58 -17.75
N PRO A 121 2.40 14.69 -17.63
CA PRO A 121 2.12 15.31 -16.34
C PRO A 121 1.25 14.37 -15.48
N LEU A 122 1.62 14.25 -14.21
CA LEU A 122 0.94 13.41 -13.22
C LEU A 122 0.58 14.26 -12.01
N THR A 123 -0.62 14.07 -11.48
CA THR A 123 -1.05 14.59 -10.17
C THR A 123 -1.25 13.43 -9.21
N LEU A 124 -0.69 13.55 -8.00
CA LEU A 124 -0.97 12.65 -6.89
C LEU A 124 -2.16 13.20 -6.10
N VAL A 125 -3.19 12.40 -5.87
CA VAL A 125 -4.36 12.75 -5.06
C VAL A 125 -4.33 11.94 -3.78
N ILE A 126 -4.46 12.59 -2.62
CA ILE A 126 -4.30 11.96 -1.31
C ILE A 126 -5.46 12.26 -0.36
N GLU A 127 -5.74 11.30 0.52
CA GLU A 127 -6.80 11.36 1.53
C GLU A 127 -6.38 12.04 2.84
N TRP A 128 -5.17 11.77 3.31
CA TRP A 128 -4.76 11.99 4.71
C TRP A 128 -4.32 13.42 5.05
N VAL A 129 -4.64 14.40 4.19
CA VAL A 129 -4.37 15.82 4.43
C VAL A 129 -5.61 16.62 4.06
N ASP A 130 -6.10 17.38 5.02
CA ASP A 130 -7.28 18.23 4.83
C ASP A 130 -7.05 19.26 3.73
N ILE A 131 -8.04 19.43 2.86
CA ILE A 131 -8.02 20.30 1.68
C ILE A 131 -7.65 21.76 1.99
N SER A 132 -7.93 22.24 3.21
CA SER A 132 -7.54 23.58 3.63
C SER A 132 -6.02 23.78 3.75
N PHE A 133 -5.23 22.71 3.67
CA PHE A 133 -3.76 22.76 3.73
C PHE A 133 -3.07 22.72 2.36
N GLN A 134 -3.80 22.92 1.25
CA GLN A 134 -3.23 22.88 -0.11
C GLN A 134 -2.02 23.82 -0.25
N LYS A 135 -2.12 25.05 0.28
CA LYS A 135 -1.04 26.04 0.26
C LYS A 135 0.24 25.53 0.93
N GLN A 136 0.12 24.86 2.08
CA GLN A 136 1.25 24.34 2.85
C GLN A 136 1.92 23.16 2.13
N ILE A 137 1.12 22.32 1.46
CA ILE A 137 1.62 21.25 0.60
C ILE A 137 2.38 21.84 -0.60
N ASP A 138 1.82 22.84 -1.27
CA ASP A 138 2.47 23.49 -2.41
C ASP A 138 3.77 24.20 -2.00
N GLU A 139 3.79 24.87 -0.84
CA GLU A 139 4.98 25.48 -0.27
C GLU A 139 6.05 24.44 0.10
N PHE A 140 5.66 23.27 0.61
CA PHE A 140 6.59 22.17 0.86
C PHE A 140 7.20 21.61 -0.44
N LEU A 141 6.35 21.37 -1.45
CA LEU A 141 6.77 20.89 -2.77
C LEU A 141 7.73 21.89 -3.43
N ALA A 142 7.47 23.19 -3.28
CA ALA A 142 8.33 24.27 -3.76
C ALA A 142 9.62 24.48 -2.93
N GLY A 143 9.82 23.76 -1.83
CA GLY A 143 11.01 23.89 -0.98
C GLY A 143 10.97 25.01 0.05
N ARG A 144 9.85 25.73 0.17
CA ARG A 144 9.66 26.83 1.14
C ARG A 144 9.36 26.34 2.55
N ILE A 145 8.79 25.14 2.70
CA ILE A 145 8.60 24.47 3.99
C ILE A 145 9.47 23.21 4.04
N PRO A 146 10.29 23.01 5.09
CA PRO A 146 10.97 21.73 5.30
C PRO A 146 10.02 20.68 5.87
N LEU A 147 10.23 19.40 5.54
CA LEU A 147 9.35 18.29 5.94
C LEU A 147 9.10 18.23 7.45
N LYS A 148 10.14 18.47 8.26
CA LYS A 148 10.05 18.48 9.73
C LYS A 148 9.03 19.47 10.28
N ASN A 149 8.81 20.59 9.58
CA ASN A 149 7.84 21.62 9.98
C ASN A 149 6.44 21.35 9.41
N LEU A 150 6.34 20.55 8.35
CA LEU A 150 5.08 20.30 7.65
C LEU A 150 4.08 19.54 8.53
N ARG A 151 4.56 18.53 9.29
CA ARG A 151 3.73 17.69 10.18
C ARG A 151 2.80 18.52 11.06
N GLY A 152 3.36 19.49 11.77
CA GLY A 152 2.59 20.39 12.62
C GLY A 152 1.72 21.37 11.83
N LYS A 153 2.24 21.91 10.72
CA LYS A 153 1.50 22.88 9.88
C LYS A 153 0.22 22.33 9.27
N ILE A 154 0.19 21.03 8.96
CA ILE A 154 -1.02 20.35 8.43
C ILE A 154 -1.83 19.64 9.51
N SER A 155 -1.48 19.83 10.79
CA SER A 155 -2.16 19.19 11.93
C SER A 155 -2.27 17.66 11.78
N PHE A 156 -1.23 17.01 11.24
CA PHE A 156 -1.28 15.60 10.83
C PHE A 156 -1.70 14.67 11.96
N ASP A 157 -1.11 14.82 13.15
CA ASP A 157 -1.38 13.95 14.29
C ASP A 157 -2.82 14.07 14.81
N LYS A 158 -3.42 15.26 14.67
CA LYS A 158 -4.79 15.53 15.12
C LYS A 158 -5.84 15.04 14.11
N LEU A 159 -5.57 15.17 12.81
CA LEU A 159 -6.56 14.92 11.77
C LEU A 159 -6.47 13.52 11.15
N TRP A 160 -5.30 12.87 11.23
CA TRP A 160 -5.08 11.55 10.65
C TRP A 160 -4.63 10.53 11.68
N GLY A 161 -3.59 10.85 12.48
CA GLY A 161 -3.18 10.01 13.62
C GLY A 161 -2.43 8.71 13.30
N PHE A 162 -2.19 8.39 12.02
CA PHE A 162 -1.37 7.24 11.58
C PHE A 162 0.13 7.56 11.55
N SER A 163 0.96 6.64 11.04
CA SER A 163 2.42 6.80 11.02
C SER A 163 2.89 7.95 10.13
N TRP A 164 3.33 9.06 10.75
CA TRP A 164 4.00 10.15 10.02
C TRP A 164 5.23 9.67 9.26
N ALA A 165 5.99 8.72 9.82
CA ALA A 165 7.18 8.17 9.17
C ALA A 165 6.85 7.45 7.85
N SER A 166 5.67 6.82 7.75
CA SER A 166 5.20 6.18 6.51
C SER A 166 4.70 7.22 5.51
N TYR A 167 3.76 8.07 5.91
CA TYR A 167 3.12 9.03 5.00
C TYR A 167 4.05 10.15 4.53
N SER A 168 5.02 10.58 5.34
CA SER A 168 6.00 11.59 4.95
C SER A 168 6.92 11.13 3.81
N LYS A 169 7.09 9.82 3.61
CA LYS A 169 7.83 9.26 2.45
C LYS A 169 7.09 9.51 1.14
N ILE A 170 5.75 9.48 1.15
CA ILE A 170 4.92 9.80 -0.02
C ILE A 170 5.09 11.27 -0.40
N LEU A 171 5.00 12.18 0.57
CA LEU A 171 5.23 13.61 0.34
C LEU A 171 6.64 13.88 -0.18
N SER A 172 7.64 13.25 0.41
CA SER A 172 9.04 13.37 -0.02
C SER A 172 9.25 12.85 -1.45
N ALA A 173 8.63 11.72 -1.81
CA ALA A 173 8.70 11.16 -3.15
C ALA A 173 8.03 12.09 -4.17
N ALA A 174 6.85 12.63 -3.87
CA ALA A 174 6.17 13.59 -4.74
C ALA A 174 7.04 14.83 -5.00
N LYS A 175 7.68 15.38 -3.95
CA LYS A 175 8.63 16.49 -4.08
C LYS A 175 9.83 16.14 -4.96
N GLN A 176 10.48 15.00 -4.70
CA GLN A 176 11.64 14.54 -5.50
C GLN A 176 11.28 14.34 -6.97
N LEU A 177 10.09 13.79 -7.24
CA LEU A 177 9.58 13.52 -8.58
C LEU A 177 8.92 14.74 -9.25
N LYS A 178 8.94 15.91 -8.58
CA LYS A 178 8.28 17.15 -9.03
C LYS A 178 6.81 16.92 -9.40
N THR A 179 6.13 16.10 -8.61
CA THR A 179 4.73 15.72 -8.81
C THR A 179 3.83 16.60 -7.94
N PRO A 180 2.91 17.39 -8.53
CA PRO A 180 1.92 18.13 -7.75
C PRO A 180 1.03 17.16 -6.95
N ILE A 181 0.57 17.65 -5.80
CA ILE A 181 -0.37 16.94 -4.94
C ILE A 181 -1.68 17.72 -4.94
N LEU A 182 -2.80 17.04 -5.19
CA LEU A 182 -4.14 17.58 -5.05
C LEU A 182 -4.77 17.02 -3.78
N LEU A 183 -5.18 17.90 -2.87
CA LEU A 183 -5.91 17.54 -1.67
C LEU A 183 -7.41 17.50 -1.94
N VAL A 184 -8.07 16.46 -1.45
CA VAL A 184 -9.49 16.19 -1.79
C VAL A 184 -10.36 15.84 -0.59
N GLU A 185 -9.80 15.78 0.62
CA GLU A 185 -10.55 15.40 1.82
C GLU A 185 -10.82 16.59 2.75
N ARG A 186 -11.96 16.56 3.44
CA ARG A 186 -12.42 17.54 4.44
C ARG A 186 -12.38 16.93 5.84
N LEU A 187 -11.18 16.54 6.30
CA LEU A 187 -10.95 15.86 7.58
C LEU A 187 -11.45 16.64 8.81
N LYS A 188 -11.61 17.96 8.71
CA LYS A 188 -12.09 18.80 9.82
C LYS A 188 -13.59 18.63 10.14
N ALA A 189 -14.35 17.94 9.29
CA ALA A 189 -15.77 17.69 9.49
C ALA A 189 -16.11 16.22 9.20
N SER A 190 -17.11 15.70 9.92
CA SER A 190 -17.61 14.36 9.66
C SER A 190 -18.55 14.37 8.45
N HIS A 191 -18.27 13.49 7.49
CA HIS A 191 -19.08 13.29 6.30
C HIS A 191 -19.30 11.79 6.09
N SER A 192 -20.44 11.43 5.52
CA SER A 192 -20.71 10.03 5.15
C SER A 192 -19.73 9.58 4.05
N LEU A 193 -19.38 8.29 3.99
CA LEU A 193 -18.48 7.72 2.98
C LEU A 193 -18.90 8.09 1.55
N ALA A 194 -20.19 7.98 1.23
CA ALA A 194 -20.75 8.36 -0.07
C ALA A 194 -20.63 9.86 -0.37
N SER A 195 -20.79 10.73 0.65
CA SER A 195 -20.59 12.18 0.50
C SER A 195 -19.12 12.50 0.24
N ARG A 196 -18.20 11.80 0.90
CA ARG A 196 -16.74 11.91 0.67
C ARG A 196 -16.41 11.53 -0.78
N ASP A 197 -16.83 10.35 -1.24
CA ASP A 197 -16.60 9.90 -2.62
C ASP A 197 -17.15 10.87 -3.67
N THR A 198 -18.34 11.42 -3.42
CA THR A 198 -18.97 12.40 -4.32
C THR A 198 -18.17 13.69 -4.39
N PHE A 199 -17.74 14.21 -3.24
CA PHE A 199 -16.92 15.42 -3.16
C PHE A 199 -15.58 15.24 -3.88
N ILE A 200 -14.88 14.13 -3.62
CA ILE A 200 -13.58 13.84 -4.23
C ILE A 200 -13.72 13.68 -5.75
N THR A 201 -14.74 12.94 -6.19
CA THR A 201 -15.05 12.78 -7.62
C THR A 201 -15.20 14.14 -8.29
N LYS A 202 -15.99 15.04 -7.70
CA LYS A 202 -16.18 16.39 -8.24
C LYS A 202 -14.87 17.17 -8.31
N THR A 203 -14.08 17.16 -7.22
CA THR A 203 -12.79 17.89 -7.15
C THR A 203 -11.82 17.40 -8.21
N ILE A 204 -11.65 16.08 -8.36
CA ILE A 204 -10.75 15.50 -9.37
C ILE A 204 -11.27 15.80 -10.79
N ALA A 205 -12.58 15.67 -11.04
CA ALA A 205 -13.16 15.93 -12.36
C ALA A 205 -12.99 17.41 -12.78
N ASP A 206 -13.18 18.35 -11.86
CA ASP A 206 -13.01 19.77 -12.16
C ASP A 206 -11.53 20.14 -12.37
N HIS A 207 -10.63 19.52 -11.60
CA HIS A 207 -9.18 19.63 -11.85
C HIS A 207 -8.80 19.05 -13.23
N ALA A 208 -9.38 17.91 -13.62
CA ALA A 208 -9.12 17.28 -14.92
C ALA A 208 -9.63 18.12 -16.11
N LYS A 209 -10.77 18.80 -15.98
CA LYS A 209 -11.29 19.71 -17.00
C LYS A 209 -10.36 20.89 -17.28
N THR A 210 -9.73 21.42 -16.23
CA THR A 210 -8.81 22.57 -16.32
C THR A 210 -7.37 22.17 -16.64
N ASN A 211 -7.04 20.87 -16.58
CA ASN A 211 -5.71 20.32 -16.85
C ASN A 211 -5.79 19.18 -17.88
N PRO A 212 -6.09 19.47 -19.16
CA PRO A 212 -6.14 18.45 -20.20
C PRO A 212 -4.78 17.76 -20.33
N GLY A 213 -4.78 16.45 -20.59
CA GLY A 213 -3.54 15.66 -20.65
C GLY A 213 -3.00 15.21 -19.29
N MET A 214 -3.49 15.74 -18.16
CA MET A 214 -3.07 15.31 -16.82
C MET A 214 -3.45 13.85 -16.51
N ARG A 215 -2.50 13.11 -15.92
CA ARG A 215 -2.70 11.77 -15.36
C ARG A 215 -2.92 11.87 -13.85
N TYR A 216 -3.58 10.88 -13.25
CA TYR A 216 -3.91 10.89 -11.83
C TYR A 216 -3.55 9.57 -11.16
N LEU A 217 -2.85 9.66 -10.04
CA LEU A 217 -2.74 8.59 -9.05
C LEU A 217 -3.60 8.98 -7.85
N VAL A 218 -4.74 8.32 -7.66
CA VAL A 218 -5.67 8.55 -6.55
C VAL A 218 -5.42 7.51 -5.48
N VAL A 219 -4.94 7.94 -4.32
CA VAL A 219 -4.61 7.06 -3.19
C VAL A 219 -5.59 7.33 -2.07
N TYR A 220 -6.37 6.32 -1.71
CA TYR A 220 -7.53 6.49 -0.85
C TYR A 220 -7.90 5.17 -0.16
N GLY A 221 -8.55 5.22 1.00
CA GLY A 221 -8.84 4.06 1.84
C GLY A 221 -9.45 2.88 1.09
N ASP A 222 -8.98 1.66 1.37
CA ASP A 222 -9.27 0.43 0.59
C ASP A 222 -10.74 0.27 0.20
N TYR A 223 -11.67 0.43 1.15
CA TYR A 223 -13.10 0.17 0.86
C TYR A 223 -13.74 1.19 -0.10
N HIS A 224 -13.12 2.33 -0.35
CA HIS A 224 -13.63 3.31 -1.32
C HIS A 224 -13.23 2.99 -2.76
N VAL A 225 -12.14 2.25 -2.99
CA VAL A 225 -11.55 2.18 -4.34
C VAL A 225 -12.24 1.19 -5.27
N LEU A 226 -13.09 0.31 -4.75
CA LEU A 226 -13.80 -0.71 -5.51
C LEU A 226 -15.17 -1.02 -4.87
N GLY A 227 -16.22 -1.12 -5.68
CA GLY A 227 -17.58 -1.43 -5.24
C GLY A 227 -18.64 -0.69 -6.04
N ASP A 228 -19.91 -1.06 -5.85
CA ASP A 228 -21.02 -0.35 -6.47
C ASP A 228 -21.20 1.05 -5.86
N ASP A 229 -21.32 2.06 -6.72
CA ASP A 229 -21.37 3.48 -6.39
C ASP A 229 -20.22 4.00 -5.50
N HIS A 230 -19.10 3.29 -5.44
CA HIS A 230 -17.87 3.71 -4.78
C HIS A 230 -17.04 4.67 -5.65
N LEU A 231 -15.93 5.19 -5.12
CA LEU A 231 -15.11 6.23 -5.74
C LEU A 231 -14.70 5.91 -7.19
N SER A 232 -14.18 4.71 -7.48
CA SER A 232 -13.76 4.35 -8.84
C SER A 232 -14.90 4.40 -9.85
N GLN A 233 -16.09 3.88 -9.49
CA GLN A 233 -17.28 3.91 -10.33
C GLN A 233 -17.78 5.35 -10.54
N LYS A 234 -17.78 6.19 -9.50
CA LYS A 234 -18.16 7.61 -9.60
C LYS A 234 -17.19 8.41 -10.49
N LEU A 235 -15.89 8.18 -10.37
CA LEU A 235 -14.86 8.75 -11.25
C LEU A 235 -15.07 8.31 -12.71
N ALA A 236 -15.37 7.02 -12.94
CA ALA A 236 -15.61 6.49 -14.28
C ALA A 236 -16.87 7.12 -14.91
N LYS A 237 -17.96 7.26 -14.15
CA LYS A 237 -19.19 7.96 -14.56
C LYS A 237 -18.93 9.43 -14.91
N SER A 238 -17.93 10.06 -14.27
CA SER A 238 -17.50 11.44 -14.53
C SER A 238 -16.54 11.57 -15.73
N GLY A 239 -16.28 10.49 -16.47
CA GLY A 239 -15.45 10.50 -17.67
C GLY A 239 -13.97 10.15 -17.46
N LEU A 240 -13.55 9.82 -16.23
CA LEU A 240 -12.16 9.45 -15.93
C LEU A 240 -11.95 7.95 -16.20
N LYS A 241 -11.91 7.58 -17.49
CA LYS A 241 -11.70 6.21 -17.98
C LYS A 241 -10.77 6.17 -19.20
N PRO A 242 -10.12 5.03 -19.52
CA PRO A 242 -10.07 3.80 -18.73
C PRO A 242 -9.26 3.97 -17.44
N GLN A 243 -9.56 3.15 -16.43
CA GLN A 243 -8.92 3.16 -15.12
C GLN A 243 -8.08 1.90 -14.91
N ILE A 244 -7.02 2.02 -14.11
CA ILE A 244 -6.37 0.90 -13.44
C ILE A 244 -6.72 1.01 -11.95
N ILE A 245 -7.18 -0.08 -11.35
CA ILE A 245 -7.53 -0.12 -9.92
C ILE A 245 -6.57 -1.08 -9.22
N LEU A 246 -5.82 -0.59 -8.24
CA LEU A 246 -4.91 -1.36 -7.41
C LEU A 246 -5.56 -1.60 -6.04
N ILE A 247 -5.83 -2.86 -5.69
CA ILE A 247 -6.43 -3.23 -4.42
C ILE A 247 -5.45 -4.01 -3.55
N GLY A 248 -5.40 -3.69 -2.25
CA GLY A 248 -4.61 -4.42 -1.25
C GLY A 248 -5.46 -5.34 -0.38
N GLU A 249 -6.68 -4.91 -0.06
CA GLU A 249 -7.63 -5.67 0.76
C GLU A 249 -8.25 -6.83 -0.03
N ALA A 250 -7.50 -7.92 -0.20
CA ALA A 250 -7.95 -9.09 -0.97
C ALA A 250 -7.30 -10.38 -0.44
N ARG A 251 -7.60 -10.74 0.81
CA ARG A 251 -7.01 -11.88 1.54
C ARG A 251 -6.92 -13.17 0.71
N GLU A 252 -8.02 -13.58 0.09
CA GLU A 252 -8.09 -14.81 -0.70
C GLU A 252 -7.14 -14.80 -1.92
N ILE A 253 -6.85 -13.62 -2.47
CA ILE A 253 -5.90 -13.48 -3.58
C ILE A 253 -4.49 -13.78 -3.11
N TYR A 254 -4.09 -13.29 -1.93
CA TYR A 254 -2.79 -13.61 -1.35
C TYR A 254 -2.62 -15.12 -1.15
N TRP A 255 -3.59 -15.79 -0.53
CA TRP A 255 -3.51 -17.22 -0.26
C TRP A 255 -3.45 -18.06 -1.54
N LYS A 256 -4.22 -17.69 -2.57
CA LYS A 256 -4.10 -18.32 -3.91
C LYS A 256 -2.71 -18.13 -4.52
N LEU A 257 -2.13 -16.93 -4.41
CA LEU A 257 -0.78 -16.65 -4.90
C LEU A 257 0.27 -17.43 -4.12
N LEU A 258 0.17 -17.49 -2.80
CA LEU A 258 1.10 -18.23 -1.95
C LEU A 258 1.04 -19.73 -2.22
N GLY A 259 -0.16 -20.32 -2.35
CA GLY A 259 -0.30 -21.73 -2.70
C GLY A 259 0.32 -22.08 -4.07
N LYS A 260 0.28 -21.14 -5.02
CA LYS A 260 0.86 -21.29 -6.37
C LYS A 260 2.37 -21.07 -6.40
N LEU A 261 2.85 -19.97 -5.81
CA LEU A 261 4.25 -19.54 -5.88
C LEU A 261 5.12 -20.18 -4.81
N LYS A 262 4.51 -20.60 -3.70
CA LYS A 262 5.14 -21.17 -2.49
C LYS A 262 6.22 -20.28 -1.87
N ASP A 263 6.30 -19.02 -2.26
CA ASP A 263 7.33 -18.09 -1.82
C ASP A 263 6.67 -16.72 -1.66
N PRO A 264 6.50 -16.23 -0.41
CA PRO A 264 5.86 -14.96 -0.18
C PRO A 264 6.66 -13.80 -0.76
N ALA A 265 8.00 -13.89 -0.88
CA ALA A 265 8.82 -12.83 -1.45
C ALA A 265 8.54 -12.59 -2.94
N LYS A 266 7.97 -13.57 -3.64
CA LYS A 266 7.54 -13.45 -5.05
C LYS A 266 6.14 -12.85 -5.23
N ILE A 267 5.43 -12.56 -4.13
CA ILE A 267 4.10 -11.95 -4.16
C ILE A 267 4.27 -10.43 -4.03
N GLY A 268 4.27 -9.73 -5.16
CA GLY A 268 4.24 -8.27 -5.21
C GLY A 268 2.92 -7.77 -5.78
N PHE A 269 2.74 -8.02 -7.08
CA PHE A 269 1.55 -7.63 -7.83
C PHE A 269 0.91 -8.84 -8.51
N ALA A 270 -0.39 -8.75 -8.79
CA ALA A 270 -1.05 -9.71 -9.67
C ALA A 270 -2.14 -9.02 -10.50
N GLU A 271 -2.31 -9.45 -11.74
CA GLU A 271 -3.48 -9.13 -12.52
C GLU A 271 -4.67 -9.97 -12.06
N LEU A 272 -5.82 -9.32 -11.93
CA LEU A 272 -7.10 -9.98 -11.67
C LEU A 272 -7.94 -9.97 -12.94
N ALA A 273 -8.87 -9.02 -13.08
CA ALA A 273 -9.74 -8.89 -14.25
C ALA A 273 -10.20 -7.44 -14.42
N GLY A 274 -10.58 -7.05 -15.64
CA GLY A 274 -11.24 -5.77 -15.90
C GLY A 274 -10.45 -4.51 -15.55
N GLY A 275 -9.11 -4.56 -15.64
CA GLY A 275 -8.24 -3.44 -15.22
C GLY A 275 -8.00 -3.35 -13.71
N ILE A 276 -8.42 -4.37 -12.96
CA ILE A 276 -8.17 -4.50 -11.51
C ILE A 276 -6.93 -5.37 -11.30
N TYR A 277 -6.04 -4.89 -10.43
CA TYR A 277 -4.81 -5.55 -10.03
C TYR A 277 -4.73 -5.60 -8.51
N TYR A 278 -4.10 -6.67 -8.02
CA TYR A 278 -3.72 -6.81 -6.63
C TYR A 278 -2.33 -6.22 -6.39
N VAL A 279 -2.14 -5.57 -5.24
CA VAL A 279 -0.86 -5.11 -4.73
C VAL A 279 -0.70 -5.59 -3.28
N ARG A 280 0.43 -6.24 -2.97
CA ARG A 280 0.67 -6.75 -1.62
C ARG A 280 1.07 -5.62 -0.67
N ASN A 281 0.12 -5.16 0.14
CA ASN A 281 0.34 -4.21 1.25
C ASN A 281 0.90 -4.86 2.52
N GLY A 282 1.11 -6.18 2.50
CA GLY A 282 1.59 -7.03 3.57
C GLY A 282 1.06 -8.45 3.34
N THR A 283 1.56 -9.44 4.07
CA THR A 283 0.85 -10.71 4.20
C THR A 283 -0.46 -10.47 4.98
N PRO A 284 -1.51 -11.29 4.80
CA PRO A 284 -2.73 -11.18 5.61
C PRO A 284 -2.44 -11.16 7.12
N LEU A 285 -1.47 -11.94 7.58
CA LEU A 285 -1.04 -11.96 8.97
C LEU A 285 -0.38 -10.65 9.42
N GLU A 286 0.52 -10.07 8.62
CA GLU A 286 1.14 -8.77 8.92
C GLU A 286 0.09 -7.66 9.00
N ARG A 287 -0.90 -7.70 8.10
CA ARG A 287 -2.00 -6.73 8.01
C ARG A 287 -2.92 -6.84 9.23
N SER A 288 -3.38 -8.05 9.55
CA SER A 288 -4.20 -8.30 10.73
C SER A 288 -3.45 -7.96 12.02
N MET A 289 -2.15 -8.28 12.12
CA MET A 289 -1.33 -7.89 13.27
C MET A 289 -1.24 -6.37 13.42
N ALA A 290 -0.98 -5.63 12.32
CA ALA A 290 -0.92 -4.17 12.36
C ALA A 290 -2.27 -3.53 12.73
N TYR A 291 -3.38 -4.09 12.25
CA TYR A 291 -4.71 -3.64 12.61
C TYR A 291 -5.06 -3.94 14.07
N ARG A 292 -4.74 -5.15 14.55
CA ARG A 292 -4.89 -5.52 15.95
C ARG A 292 -4.10 -4.58 16.85
N ASP A 293 -2.83 -4.32 16.56
CA ASP A 293 -1.99 -3.42 17.36
C ASP A 293 -2.56 -1.98 17.37
N TYR A 294 -3.19 -1.55 16.27
CA TYR A 294 -3.92 -0.28 16.20
C TYR A 294 -5.15 -0.27 17.11
N LEU A 295 -5.99 -1.31 17.07
CA LEU A 295 -7.14 -1.46 17.95
C LEU A 295 -6.72 -1.51 19.42
N MET A 296 -5.66 -2.27 19.73
CA MET A 296 -5.14 -2.37 21.08
C MET A 296 -4.76 -1.01 21.65
N LYS A 297 -4.05 -0.20 20.88
CA LYS A 297 -3.70 1.17 21.29
C LYS A 297 -4.93 2.06 21.48
N MET A 298 -5.96 1.89 20.66
CA MET A 298 -7.18 2.69 20.72
C MET A 298 -8.05 2.35 21.93
N LEU A 299 -8.15 1.05 22.25
CA LEU A 299 -9.00 0.50 23.30
C LEU A 299 -8.24 0.22 24.61
N ASP A 300 -6.96 0.57 24.67
CA ASP A 300 -6.07 0.35 25.81
C ASP A 300 -5.88 -1.13 26.19
N TYR A 301 -5.89 -2.03 25.21
CA TYR A 301 -5.55 -3.44 25.39
C TYR A 301 -4.03 -3.65 25.43
N SER A 302 -3.65 -4.69 26.14
CA SER A 302 -2.30 -5.22 26.30
C SER A 302 -2.24 -6.69 25.87
N LYS A 303 -1.04 -7.27 25.85
CA LYS A 303 -0.87 -8.69 25.47
C LYS A 303 -1.50 -9.64 26.47
N SER A 304 -1.59 -9.26 27.74
CA SER A 304 -2.14 -10.10 28.82
C SER A 304 -3.66 -10.23 28.77
N ASP A 305 -4.32 -9.43 27.93
CA ASP A 305 -5.78 -9.48 27.77
C ASP A 305 -6.23 -10.61 26.83
N PHE A 306 -5.28 -11.29 26.16
CA PHE A 306 -5.57 -12.40 25.26
C PHE A 306 -5.11 -13.74 25.84
N GLU A 307 -5.97 -14.76 25.79
CA GLU A 307 -5.65 -16.13 26.23
C GLU A 307 -4.52 -16.76 25.39
N GLU A 308 -4.60 -16.58 24.07
CA GLU A 308 -3.55 -16.95 23.12
C GLU A 308 -3.00 -15.68 22.46
N TRP A 309 -1.68 -15.51 22.44
CA TRP A 309 -1.03 -14.36 21.81
C TRP A 309 -0.31 -14.75 20.52
N VAL A 310 -0.56 -14.00 19.45
CA VAL A 310 0.15 -14.14 18.17
C VAL A 310 1.16 -13.00 18.04
N GLY A 311 2.45 -13.34 18.05
CA GLY A 311 3.55 -12.38 17.91
C GLY A 311 4.18 -12.34 16.52
N PRO A 312 5.13 -11.42 16.29
CA PRO A 312 5.86 -11.32 15.02
C PRO A 312 6.56 -12.61 14.57
N ALA A 313 7.00 -13.46 15.51
CA ALA A 313 7.65 -14.74 15.20
C ALA A 313 6.66 -15.80 14.65
N ASP A 314 5.38 -15.67 14.97
CA ASP A 314 4.35 -16.64 14.59
C ASP A 314 3.84 -16.41 13.17
N ILE A 315 3.88 -15.15 12.71
CA ILE A 315 3.39 -14.75 11.40
C ILE A 315 4.40 -14.94 10.27
N ALA A 316 5.68 -15.09 10.61
CA ALA A 316 6.72 -15.37 9.64
C ALA A 316 6.63 -16.83 9.18
N PRO A 317 6.73 -17.11 7.86
CA PRO A 317 6.86 -18.47 7.38
C PRO A 317 8.10 -19.13 7.99
N LYS A 318 7.91 -20.30 8.59
CA LYS A 318 9.01 -21.12 9.08
C LYS A 318 9.64 -21.82 7.89
N THR A 319 10.93 -21.63 7.73
CA THR A 319 11.73 -22.35 6.74
C THR A 319 11.56 -23.85 7.02
N SER A 320 11.39 -24.66 5.99
CA SER A 320 11.53 -26.11 6.14
C SER A 320 13.01 -26.43 6.37
N GLY A 321 13.51 -26.08 7.55
CA GLY A 321 14.68 -26.75 8.09
C GLY A 321 14.31 -28.22 8.07
N ARG A 322 14.95 -29.01 7.20
CA ARG A 322 15.16 -30.42 7.55
C ARG A 322 15.59 -30.37 9.00
N ASN A 323 14.91 -31.10 9.88
CA ASN A 323 15.45 -31.44 11.18
C ASN A 323 16.80 -32.13 10.91
N ASN A 324 17.86 -31.34 10.73
CA ASN A 324 19.17 -31.85 10.41
C ASN A 324 19.73 -32.21 11.78
N PHE A 325 19.61 -33.49 12.12
CA PHE A 325 20.16 -34.07 13.34
C PHE A 325 21.66 -33.70 13.54
N GLU A 326 22.36 -33.30 12.48
CA GLU A 326 23.73 -32.78 12.51
C GLU A 326 23.90 -31.46 13.29
N ALA A 327 22.87 -30.62 13.43
CA ALA A 327 22.97 -29.37 14.19
C ALA A 327 23.02 -29.58 15.72
N LEU A 328 22.75 -30.80 16.21
CA LEU A 328 22.83 -31.16 17.62
C LEU A 328 24.23 -31.62 18.08
N HIS A 329 25.15 -31.90 17.15
CA HIS A 329 26.48 -32.44 17.47
C HIS A 329 27.66 -31.47 17.26
N ASN A 330 27.40 -30.24 16.78
CA ASN A 330 28.41 -29.18 16.76
C ASN A 330 28.24 -28.25 17.99
N ARG A 331 28.46 -28.80 19.18
CA ARG A 331 28.71 -28.03 20.40
C ARG A 331 30.17 -28.17 20.82
#